data_AF-A0A936BHM0-F1
#
_entry.id   AF-A0A936BHM0-F1
#
_cell.length_a   1.000
_cell.length_b   1.000
_cell.length_c   1.000
_cell.angle_alpha   90.00
_cell.angle_beta   90.00
_cell.angle_gamma   90.00
#
_symmetry.space_group_name_H-M   'P 1'
#
loop_
_entity.id
_entity.type
_entity.pdbx_description
1 polymer ?
#
loop_
_entity_poly.entity_id
_entity_poly.type
_entity_poly.pdbx_seq_one_letter_code
_entity_poly.pdbx_strand_id
1 'polypeptide(L)'
;MSKEYSVKISLPTNIYEPLQQIAAATGTPLEQVVVQTIKGGMPPSLRKVPEQFHDELLGLNKMGDTELWNIIQTRVAPHDDEEGSVYETADFPMLRRAYAFSLLKWRGHPMPSPHEIMFD
;
A
#
# COMPACT_ATOMS: atom_id res chain seq x y z
N MET A 1 -17.07 19.25 8.35
CA MET A 1 -17.95 18.26 7.71
C MET A 1 -17.11 17.45 6.74
N SER A 2 -16.98 16.15 6.96
CA SER A 2 -16.28 15.26 6.03
C SER A 2 -17.14 15.06 4.78
N LYS A 3 -16.53 15.09 3.59
CA LYS A 3 -17.27 14.88 2.34
C LYS A 3 -17.47 13.38 2.12
N GLU A 4 -18.72 12.95 1.97
CA GLU A 4 -19.08 11.56 1.69
C GLU A 4 -19.38 11.37 0.20
N TYR A 5 -19.00 10.20 -0.33
CA TYR A 5 -19.23 9.82 -1.72
C TYR A 5 -19.83 8.41 -1.74
N SER A 6 -20.81 8.18 -2.61
CA SER A 6 -21.42 6.87 -2.82
C SER A 6 -20.99 6.29 -4.17
N VAL A 7 -20.56 5.03 -4.16
CA VAL A 7 -20.15 4.29 -5.34
C VAL A 7 -20.95 2.99 -5.39
N LYS A 8 -21.63 2.72 -6.51
CA LYS A 8 -22.30 1.44 -6.75
C LYS A 8 -21.31 0.45 -7.34
N ILE A 9 -21.13 -0.69 -6.67
CA ILE A 9 -20.25 -1.78 -7.12
C ILE A 9 -21.04 -3.08 -7.18
N SER A 10 -20.78 -3.89 -8.20
CA SER A 10 -21.30 -5.25 -8.29
C SER A 10 -20.30 -6.19 -7.62
N LEU A 11 -20.67 -6.72 -6.46
CA LEU A 11 -19.83 -7.67 -5.71
C LEU A 11 -20.08 -9.10 -6.20
N PRO A 12 -19.03 -9.82 -6.63
CA PRO A 12 -19.10 -11.26 -6.84
C PRO A 12 -19.56 -12.00 -5.57
N THR A 13 -20.28 -13.11 -5.76
CA THR A 13 -20.86 -13.91 -4.67
C THR A 13 -19.82 -14.34 -3.63
N ASN A 14 -18.62 -14.74 -4.08
CA ASN A 14 -17.51 -15.16 -3.22
C ASN A 14 -16.94 -14.04 -2.34
N ILE A 15 -17.28 -12.77 -2.58
CA ILE A 15 -16.94 -11.63 -1.73
C ILE A 15 -18.14 -11.21 -0.88
N TYR A 16 -19.33 -11.16 -1.47
CA TYR A 16 -20.54 -10.72 -0.77
C TYR A 16 -20.94 -11.66 0.38
N GLU A 17 -20.94 -12.98 0.16
CA GLU A 17 -21.39 -13.96 1.15
C GLU A 17 -20.56 -13.91 2.45
N PRO A 18 -19.20 -13.89 2.41
CA PRO A 18 -18.40 -13.71 3.63
C PRO A 18 -18.71 -12.41 4.38
N LEU A 19 -18.88 -11.29 3.66
CA LEU A 19 -19.20 -10.00 4.29
C LEU A 19 -20.58 -10.03 4.96
N GLN A 20 -21.56 -10.69 4.33
CA GLN A 20 -22.90 -10.87 4.88
C GLN A 20 -22.89 -11.79 6.12
N GLN A 21 -22.10 -12.86 6.11
CA GLN A 21 -21.95 -13.75 7.27
C GLN A 21 -21.38 -13.02 8.48
N ILE A 22 -20.35 -12.20 8.28
CA ILE A 22 -19.76 -11.37 9.36
C ILE A 22 -20.75 -10.32 9.87
N ALA A 23 -21.48 -9.65 8.97
CA ALA A 23 -22.52 -8.70 9.34
C ALA A 23 -23.61 -9.37 10.21
N ALA A 24 -24.11 -10.53 9.80
CA ALA A 24 -25.11 -11.29 10.54
C ALA A 24 -24.59 -11.78 11.90
N ALA A 25 -23.37 -12.29 11.95
CA ALA A 25 -22.76 -12.80 13.18
C ALA A 25 -22.45 -11.71 14.22
N THR A 26 -22.10 -10.50 13.76
CA THR A 26 -21.72 -9.38 14.64
C THR A 26 -22.86 -8.41 14.93
N GLY A 27 -24.00 -8.53 14.22
CA GLY A 27 -25.09 -7.54 14.27
C GLY A 27 -24.71 -6.18 13.67
N THR A 28 -23.56 -6.09 12.98
CA THR A 28 -23.08 -4.86 12.35
C THR A 28 -23.74 -4.71 10.97
N PRO A 29 -24.16 -3.49 10.55
CA PRO A 29 -24.68 -3.29 9.20
C PRO A 29 -23.66 -3.71 8.13
N LEU A 30 -24.14 -4.35 7.06
CA LEU A 30 -23.29 -4.79 5.95
C LEU A 30 -22.42 -3.65 5.40
N GLU A 31 -22.97 -2.44 5.29
CA GLU A 31 -22.24 -1.26 4.85
C GLU A 31 -21.02 -0.96 5.72
N GLN A 32 -21.12 -1.08 7.05
CA GLN A 32 -19.99 -0.86 7.93
C GLN A 32 -18.92 -1.94 7.78
N VAL A 33 -19.33 -3.20 7.62
CA VAL A 33 -18.39 -4.30 7.34
C VAL A 33 -17.65 -4.04 6.03
N VAL A 34 -18.36 -3.64 4.97
CA VAL A 34 -17.76 -3.26 3.68
C VAL A 34 -16.77 -2.10 3.85
N VAL A 35 -17.15 -1.03 4.54
CA VAL A 35 -16.28 0.12 4.78
C VAL A 35 -15.03 -0.28 5.58
N GLN A 36 -15.16 -1.15 6.58
CA GLN A 36 -14.03 -1.67 7.35
C GLN A 36 -13.08 -2.50 6.47
N THR A 37 -13.61 -3.38 5.62
CA THR A 37 -12.82 -4.17 4.68
C THR A 37 -12.08 -3.27 3.69
N ILE A 38 -12.75 -2.25 3.13
CA ILE A 38 -12.11 -1.26 2.23
C ILE A 38 -11.01 -0.51 2.97
N LYS A 39 -11.24 -0.05 4.20
CA LYS A 39 -10.22 0.63 5.03
C LYS A 39 -8.98 -0.23 5.23
N GLY A 40 -9.15 -1.54 5.47
CA GLY A 40 -8.05 -2.48 5.61
C GLY A 40 -7.27 -2.73 4.32
N GLY A 41 -7.94 -2.62 3.16
CA GLY A 41 -7.36 -2.77 1.83
C GLY A 41 -7.03 -1.45 1.11
N MET A 42 -6.86 -0.34 1.84
CA MET A 42 -6.55 0.96 1.22
C MET A 42 -5.18 0.94 0.52
N PRO A 43 -5.04 1.63 -0.62
CA PRO A 43 -3.74 1.83 -1.24
C PRO A 43 -2.77 2.58 -0.32
N PRO A 44 -1.45 2.46 -0.55
CA PRO A 44 -0.44 3.15 0.25
C PRO A 44 -0.63 4.66 0.25
N SER A 45 -0.61 5.25 1.45
CA SER A 45 -0.83 6.68 1.66
C SER A 45 0.48 7.47 1.60
N LEU A 46 0.48 8.60 0.90
CA LEU A 46 1.61 9.53 0.79
C LEU A 46 1.63 10.62 1.87
N ARG A 47 0.72 10.61 2.86
CA ARG A 47 0.60 11.64 3.91
C ARG A 47 1.89 11.98 4.68
N LYS A 48 2.82 11.03 4.78
CA LYS A 48 4.11 11.20 5.49
C LYS A 48 5.29 11.39 4.53
N VAL A 49 5.06 11.38 3.22
CA VAL A 49 6.10 11.55 2.21
C VAL A 49 6.19 13.04 1.85
N PRO A 50 7.38 13.62 1.69
CA PRO A 50 7.54 14.98 1.15
C PRO A 50 6.84 15.14 -0.21
N GLU A 51 6.13 16.26 -0.40
CA GLU A 51 5.31 16.52 -1.59
C GLU A 51 6.10 16.43 -2.90
N GLN A 52 7.39 16.82 -2.87
CA GLN A 52 8.29 16.75 -4.01
C GLN A 52 8.45 15.35 -4.63
N PHE A 53 8.14 14.29 -3.87
CA PHE A 53 8.22 12.91 -4.34
C PHE A 53 6.86 12.32 -4.72
N HIS A 54 5.75 13.03 -4.50
CA HIS A 54 4.41 12.46 -4.67
C HIS A 54 4.14 12.05 -6.11
N ASP A 55 4.42 12.92 -7.08
CA ASP A 55 4.14 12.65 -8.49
C ASP A 55 4.91 11.43 -8.98
N GLU A 56 6.18 11.32 -8.60
CA GLU A 56 7.00 10.18 -9.01
C GLU A 56 6.50 8.89 -8.38
N LEU A 57 6.19 8.90 -7.08
CA LEU A 57 5.64 7.73 -6.38
C LEU A 57 4.27 7.33 -6.91
N LEU A 58 3.37 8.28 -7.18
CA LEU A 58 2.07 8.01 -7.79
C LEU A 58 2.23 7.38 -9.18
N GLY A 59 3.28 7.73 -9.93
CA GLY A 59 3.65 7.11 -11.19
C GLY A 59 3.81 5.58 -11.11
N LEU A 60 4.27 5.05 -9.97
CA LEU A 60 4.44 3.60 -9.77
C LEU A 60 3.11 2.84 -9.81
N ASN A 61 1.96 3.49 -9.54
CA ASN A 61 0.65 2.84 -9.64
C ASN A 61 0.34 2.37 -11.07
N LYS A 62 0.96 2.98 -12.08
CA LYS A 62 0.81 2.62 -13.50
C LYS A 62 1.72 1.46 -13.92
N MET A 63 2.74 1.15 -13.13
CA MET A 63 3.70 0.08 -13.42
C MET A 63 3.08 -1.30 -13.17
N GLY A 64 3.51 -2.27 -13.96
CA GLY A 64 3.18 -3.68 -13.76
C GLY A 64 3.95 -4.30 -12.59
N ASP A 65 3.51 -5.46 -12.13
CA ASP A 65 4.08 -6.09 -10.93
C ASP A 65 5.56 -6.44 -11.12
N THR A 66 5.96 -6.93 -12.30
CA THR A 66 7.36 -7.23 -12.62
C THR A 66 8.26 -6.00 -12.53
N GLU A 67 7.78 -4.83 -12.98
CA GLU A 67 8.54 -3.58 -12.90
C GLU A 67 8.72 -3.14 -11.44
N LEU A 68 7.66 -3.28 -10.63
CA LEU A 68 7.72 -2.99 -9.20
C LEU A 68 8.69 -3.93 -8.46
N TRP A 69 8.72 -5.22 -8.82
CA TRP A 69 9.71 -6.16 -8.28
C TRP A 69 11.14 -5.76 -8.61
N ASN A 70 11.41 -5.31 -9.84
CA ASN A 70 12.74 -4.83 -10.23
C ASN A 70 13.18 -3.61 -9.41
N ILE A 71 12.26 -2.69 -9.13
CA ILE A 71 12.53 -1.53 -8.26
C ILE A 71 12.96 -2.01 -6.87
N ILE A 72 12.28 -3.01 -6.30
CA ILE A 72 12.60 -3.56 -4.98
C ILE A 72 13.95 -4.28 -4.96
N GLN A 73 14.36 -4.92 -6.05
CA GLN A 73 15.63 -5.65 -6.10
C GLN A 73 16.84 -4.74 -6.40
N THR A 74 16.61 -3.56 -6.97
CA THR A 74 17.70 -2.62 -7.35
C THR A 74 18.44 -2.12 -6.12
N ARG A 75 19.66 -2.61 -5.85
CA ARG A 75 20.49 -2.19 -4.71
C ARG A 75 20.64 -0.66 -4.68
N VAL A 76 20.29 -0.07 -3.55
CA VAL A 76 20.61 1.33 -3.24
C VAL A 76 21.98 1.33 -2.57
N ALA A 77 22.94 2.05 -3.13
CA ALA A 77 24.23 2.21 -2.46
C ALA A 77 23.99 2.92 -1.11
N PRO A 78 24.61 2.46 -0.02
CA PRO A 78 24.52 3.19 1.25
C PRO A 78 25.06 4.61 1.04
N HIS A 79 24.32 5.61 1.50
CA HIS A 79 24.78 6.99 1.55
C HIS A 79 25.64 7.14 2.82
N ASP A 80 26.88 7.63 2.68
CA ASP A 80 27.84 7.85 3.77
C ASP A 80 27.50 9.13 4.58
N ASP A 81 26.25 9.27 5.03
CA ASP A 81 25.82 10.45 5.79
C ASP A 81 25.89 10.18 7.29
N GLU A 82 27.03 10.55 7.88
CA GLU A 82 27.15 10.79 9.32
C GLU A 82 26.28 12.02 9.69
N GLU A 83 25.48 11.88 10.77
CA GLU A 83 24.66 12.93 11.42
C GLU A 83 23.22 13.16 10.91
N GLY A 84 22.30 12.34 11.43
CA GLY A 84 21.17 12.84 12.22
C GLY A 84 20.19 13.84 11.60
N SER A 85 19.24 13.36 10.78
CA SER A 85 17.85 13.83 10.91
C SER A 85 16.88 12.70 10.55
N VAL A 86 15.94 12.43 11.46
CA VAL A 86 14.87 11.47 11.19
C VAL A 86 13.86 12.20 10.29
N TYR A 87 13.84 11.84 9.00
CA TYR A 87 12.87 12.21 7.95
C TYR A 87 13.19 13.36 6.96
N GLU A 88 14.21 14.22 7.12
CA GLU A 88 14.42 15.31 6.13
C GLU A 88 15.15 14.86 4.85
N THR A 89 15.90 13.76 4.89
CA THR A 89 16.62 13.21 3.74
C THR A 89 16.40 11.70 3.60
N ALA A 90 15.14 11.25 3.70
CA ALA A 90 14.86 9.87 3.30
C ALA A 90 15.26 9.71 1.82
N ASP A 91 16.31 8.92 1.57
CA ASP A 91 16.83 8.66 0.23
C ASP A 91 15.66 8.31 -0.69
N PHE A 92 15.44 9.13 -1.71
CA PHE A 92 14.37 8.92 -2.66
C PHE A 92 14.32 7.47 -3.20
N PRO A 93 15.47 6.82 -3.50
CA PRO A 93 15.50 5.39 -3.82
C PRO A 93 14.86 4.47 -2.76
N MET A 94 15.07 4.72 -1.47
CA MET A 94 14.42 3.96 -0.38
C MET A 94 12.90 4.22 -0.35
N LEU A 95 12.47 5.48 -0.49
CA LEU A 95 11.04 5.81 -0.55
C LEU A 95 10.35 5.14 -1.74
N ARG A 96 10.99 5.16 -2.91
CA ARG A 96 10.52 4.51 -4.14
C ARG A 96 10.40 3.00 -3.96
N ARG A 97 11.38 2.34 -3.34
CA ARG A 97 11.34 0.91 -3.01
C ARG A 97 10.22 0.57 -2.03
N ALA A 98 10.11 1.32 -0.94
CA ALA A 98 9.08 1.09 0.08
C ALA A 98 7.66 1.29 -0.47
N TYR A 99 7.47 2.27 -1.36
CA TYR A 99 6.20 2.48 -2.03
C TYR A 99 5.87 1.36 -3.03
N ALA A 100 6.83 0.96 -3.88
CA ALA A 100 6.67 -0.18 -4.80
C ALA A 100 6.28 -1.46 -4.07
N PHE A 101 6.93 -1.72 -2.93
CA PHE A 101 6.63 -2.85 -2.07
C PHE A 101 5.19 -2.78 -1.50
N SER A 102 4.79 -1.61 -1.03
CA SER A 102 3.43 -1.41 -0.51
C SER A 102 2.35 -1.59 -1.58
N LEU A 103 2.63 -1.21 -2.84
CA LEU A 103 1.74 -1.46 -3.97
C LEU A 103 1.59 -2.94 -4.28
N LEU A 104 2.68 -3.71 -4.31
CA LEU A 104 2.60 -5.16 -4.55
C LEU A 104 1.77 -5.85 -3.47
N LYS A 105 1.98 -5.49 -2.19
CA LYS A 105 1.14 -5.99 -1.09
C LYS A 105 -0.34 -5.65 -1.31
N TRP A 106 -0.63 -4.41 -1.69
CA TRP A 106 -2.01 -3.98 -1.97
C TRP A 106 -2.64 -4.74 -3.14
N ARG A 107 -1.83 -5.15 -4.13
CA ARG A 107 -2.25 -5.98 -5.27
C ARG A 107 -2.35 -7.47 -4.95
N GLY A 108 -2.13 -7.87 -3.71
CA GLY A 108 -2.29 -9.25 -3.25
C GLY A 108 -1.04 -10.13 -3.37
N HIS A 109 0.13 -9.54 -3.65
CA HIS A 109 1.39 -10.29 -3.61
C HIS A 109 1.79 -10.60 -2.16
N PRO A 110 2.35 -11.79 -1.90
CA PRO A 110 2.85 -12.14 -0.57
C PRO A 110 3.99 -11.19 -0.17
N MET A 111 4.09 -10.87 1.12
CA MET A 111 5.26 -10.17 1.66
C MET A 111 6.48 -11.10 1.53
N PRO A 112 7.55 -10.69 0.81
CA PRO A 112 8.86 -11.27 1.05
C PRO A 112 9.16 -11.13 2.54
N SER A 113 9.58 -12.22 3.15
CA SER A 113 10.11 -12.19 4.50
C SER A 113 11.32 -11.25 4.56
N PRO A 114 11.59 -10.58 5.69
CA PRO A 114 12.81 -9.77 5.84
C PRO A 114 14.09 -10.51 5.45
N HIS A 115 14.11 -11.84 5.57
CA HIS A 115 15.22 -12.70 5.13
C HIS A 115 15.40 -12.70 3.61
N GLU A 116 14.32 -12.68 2.83
CA GLU A 116 14.36 -12.59 1.35
C GLU A 116 14.73 -11.19 0.85
N ILE A 117 14.64 -10.16 1.70
CA ILE A 117 14.97 -8.76 1.35
C ILE A 117 16.42 -8.40 1.73
N MET A 118 16.97 -9.03 2.77
CA MET A 118 18.28 -8.67 3.33
C MET A 118 19.45 -9.58 2.92
N PHE A 119 19.19 -10.78 2.37
CA PHE A 119 20.23 -11.78 2.14
C PHE A 119 20.23 -12.40 0.73
N ASP A 120 20.20 -11.55 -0.32
CA ASP A 120 20.57 -11.94 -1.70
C ASP A 120 21.53 -10.90 -2.35
#